data_AF-A0A832KMW2-F1
#
_entry.id   AF-A0A832KMW2-F1
#
_cell.length_a   1.000
_cell.length_b   1.000
_cell.length_c   1.000
_cell.angle_alpha   90.00
_cell.angle_beta   90.00
_cell.angle_gamma   90.00
#
_symmetry.space_group_name_H-M   'P 1'
#
loop_
_entity.id
_entity.type
_entity.pdbx_description
1 polymer ?
#
loop_
_entity_poly.entity_id
_entity_poly.type
_entity_poly.pdbx_seq_one_letter_code
_entity_poly.pdbx_strand_id
1 'polypeptide(L)'
;MAIFGFGKKNKTTQDSVTSPVKVLGSGCANCTLLEENTRKALESLGMDTSIEHVTDFVAIAGFGVMTTPALVVDGKVLSSGKVLAKDEIAALLKEARGV
;
A
#
# COMPACT_ATOMS: atom_id res chain seq x y z
N MET A 1 37.40 16.38 29.94
CA MET A 1 36.80 17.52 29.21
C MET A 1 36.99 17.26 27.72
N ALA A 2 36.04 16.54 27.12
CA ALA A 2 35.83 16.21 25.70
C ALA A 2 34.66 15.20 25.75
N ILE A 3 33.38 15.59 25.72
CA ILE A 3 32.62 16.16 24.59
C ILE A 3 32.89 15.42 23.27
N PHE A 4 32.65 14.11 23.26
CA PHE A 4 32.23 13.34 22.09
C PHE A 4 30.92 12.68 22.51
N GLY A 5 29.75 12.91 21.91
CA GLY A 5 29.49 13.22 20.52
C GLY A 5 28.82 12.00 19.90
N PHE A 6 27.59 12.22 19.42
CA PHE A 6 26.94 11.45 18.35
C PHE A 6 26.17 10.16 18.72
N GLY A 7 24.89 10.12 18.29
CA GLY A 7 24.16 8.85 18.12
C GLY A 7 22.74 8.75 18.69
N LYS A 8 21.93 9.83 18.67
CA LYS A 8 20.50 9.71 19.00
C LYS A 8 19.70 9.32 17.74
N LYS A 9 19.34 8.04 17.68
CA LYS A 9 18.14 7.41 17.10
C LYS A 9 17.55 8.01 15.80
N ASN A 10 17.36 7.17 14.78
CA ASN A 10 15.99 6.74 14.42
C ASN A 10 15.95 5.60 13.39
N LYS A 11 15.27 4.52 13.80
CA LYS A 11 14.67 3.42 13.02
C LYS A 11 15.55 2.66 12.03
N THR A 12 16.28 1.69 12.58
CA THR A 12 16.32 0.35 11.99
C THR A 12 14.94 -0.28 12.18
N THR A 13 14.23 -0.59 11.08
CA THR A 13 13.45 -1.82 10.83
C THR A 13 12.70 -1.66 9.49
N GLN A 14 12.76 -2.50 8.46
CA GLN A 14 13.36 -3.81 8.25
C GLN A 14 13.26 -4.12 6.74
N ASP A 15 14.38 -4.45 6.10
CA ASP A 15 14.43 -5.20 4.84
C ASP A 15 14.02 -6.66 5.09
N SER A 16 12.73 -6.92 5.27
CA SER A 16 12.20 -8.29 5.40
C SER A 16 10.85 -8.42 4.70
N VAL A 17 10.88 -8.56 3.37
CA VAL A 17 9.78 -9.07 2.53
C VAL A 17 8.37 -8.71 3.03
N THR A 18 8.09 -7.42 3.19
CA THR A 18 6.74 -6.93 3.49
C THR A 18 6.28 -6.22 2.24
N SER A 19 5.52 -6.92 1.42
CA SER A 19 5.00 -6.39 0.17
C SER A 19 4.12 -5.17 0.44
N PRO A 20 4.60 -3.94 0.16
CA PRO A 20 3.91 -2.75 0.63
C PRO A 20 2.67 -2.52 -0.22
N VAL A 21 1.51 -2.90 0.31
CA VAL A 21 0.21 -2.59 -0.27
C VAL A 21 -0.16 -1.18 0.17
N LYS A 22 -0.39 -0.30 -0.79
CA LYS A 22 -0.79 1.09 -0.54
C LYS A 22 -2.11 1.40 -1.24
N VAL A 23 -2.99 2.05 -0.51
CA VAL A 23 -4.23 2.61 -1.07
C VAL A 23 -4.04 4.11 -1.19
N LEU A 24 -4.07 4.59 -2.42
CA LEU A 24 -3.92 5.99 -2.77
C LEU A 24 -5.30 6.63 -2.87
N GLY A 25 -5.57 7.64 -2.05
CA GLY A 25 -6.80 8.41 -2.19
C GLY A 25 -7.06 9.37 -1.04
N SER A 26 -7.90 10.38 -1.31
CA SER A 26 -8.24 11.44 -0.36
C SER A 26 -9.15 11.00 0.80
N GLY A 27 -9.46 9.71 0.93
CA GLY A 27 -10.25 9.17 2.05
C GLY A 27 -11.77 9.22 1.84
N CYS A 28 -12.25 9.25 0.60
CA CYS A 28 -13.69 9.10 0.33
C CYS A 28 -14.18 7.67 0.61
N ALA A 29 -15.51 7.47 0.70
CA ALA A 29 -16.11 6.16 0.99
C ALA A 29 -15.61 5.03 0.06
N ASN A 30 -15.32 5.36 -1.20
CA ASN A 30 -14.77 4.42 -2.17
C ASN A 30 -13.33 3.98 -1.83
N CYS A 31 -12.51 4.87 -1.24
CA CYS A 31 -11.15 4.52 -0.79
C CYS A 31 -11.22 3.52 0.36
N THR A 32 -12.09 3.77 1.35
CA THR A 32 -12.30 2.88 2.50
C THR A 32 -12.80 1.51 2.05
N LEU A 33 -13.77 1.48 1.12
CA LEU A 33 -14.28 0.22 0.59
C LEU A 33 -13.20 -0.58 -0.17
N LEU A 34 -12.35 0.10 -0.94
CA LEU A 34 -11.22 -0.54 -1.61
C LEU A 34 -10.22 -1.11 -0.61
N GLU A 35 -9.90 -0.36 0.46
CA GLU A 35 -9.03 -0.82 1.53
C GLU A 35 -9.59 -2.06 2.23
N GLU A 36 -10.88 -2.05 2.61
CA GLU A 36 -11.52 -3.21 3.22
C GLU A 36 -11.51 -4.44 2.31
N ASN A 37 -11.82 -4.27 1.03
CA ASN A 37 -11.78 -5.37 0.07
C ASN A 37 -10.35 -5.90 -0.10
N THR A 38 -9.36 -5.01 -0.09
CA THR A 38 -7.94 -5.36 -0.16
C THR A 38 -7.52 -6.15 1.07
N ARG A 39 -7.91 -5.71 2.26
CA ARG A 39 -7.65 -6.40 3.53
C ARG A 39 -8.22 -7.82 3.50
N LYS A 40 -9.50 -7.97 3.12
CA LYS A 40 -10.16 -9.26 3.00
C LYS A 40 -9.48 -10.18 1.98
N ALA A 41 -9.02 -9.63 0.85
CA ALA A 41 -8.27 -10.38 -0.14
C ALA A 41 -6.92 -10.88 0.41
N LEU A 42 -6.17 -10.01 1.10
CA LEU A 42 -4.91 -10.37 1.74
C LEU A 42 -5.10 -11.44 2.82
N GLU A 43 -6.12 -11.29 3.69
CA GLU A 43 -6.50 -12.30 4.69
C GLU A 43 -6.83 -13.64 4.05
N SER A 44 -7.62 -13.64 2.97
CA SER A 44 -7.99 -14.85 2.25
C SER A 44 -6.81 -15.54 1.57
N LEU A 45 -5.75 -14.78 1.24
CA LEU A 45 -4.51 -15.30 0.67
C LEU A 45 -3.47 -15.66 1.75
N GLY A 46 -3.78 -15.45 3.03
CA GLY A 46 -2.81 -15.65 4.12
C GLY A 46 -1.60 -14.72 4.06
N MET A 47 -1.77 -13.54 3.42
CA MET A 47 -0.73 -12.53 3.26
C MET A 47 -0.78 -11.49 4.38
N ASP A 48 0.27 -10.70 4.50
CA ASP A 48 0.28 -9.54 5.40
C ASP A 48 -0.83 -8.56 5.02
N THR A 49 -1.62 -8.14 6.01
CA THR A 49 -2.74 -7.21 5.87
C THR A 49 -2.35 -5.76 6.14
N SER A 50 -1.04 -5.49 6.25
CA SER A 50 -0.47 -4.15 6.31
C SER A 50 -0.81 -3.36 5.04
N ILE A 51 -1.78 -2.46 5.16
CA ILE A 51 -2.19 -1.55 4.10
C ILE A 51 -1.86 -0.12 4.54
N GLU A 52 -1.11 0.59 3.71
CA GLU A 52 -0.76 1.98 3.93
C GLU A 52 -1.72 2.88 3.14
N HIS A 53 -2.50 3.72 3.83
CA HIS A 53 -3.33 4.71 3.17
C HIS A 53 -2.50 5.98 2.91
N VAL A 54 -2.23 6.25 1.64
CA VAL A 54 -1.55 7.46 1.20
C VAL A 54 -2.58 8.50 0.78
N THR A 55 -2.64 9.59 1.53
CA THR A 55 -3.47 10.77 1.24
C THR A 55 -2.66 11.93 0.64
N ASP A 56 -1.33 11.80 0.61
CA ASP A 56 -0.43 12.81 0.10
C ASP A 56 -0.52 12.89 -1.44
N PHE A 57 -1.05 14.00 -1.94
CA PHE A 57 -1.19 14.26 -3.37
C PHE A 57 0.14 14.19 -4.13
N VAL A 58 1.27 14.59 -3.53
CA VAL A 58 2.60 14.54 -4.16
C VAL A 58 3.02 13.09 -4.36
N ALA A 59 2.80 12.23 -3.35
CA ALA A 59 3.08 10.81 -3.46
C ALA A 59 2.19 10.15 -4.53
N ILE A 60 0.88 10.47 -4.54
CA ILE A 60 -0.09 9.95 -5.52
C ILE A 60 0.32 10.32 -6.96
N ALA A 61 0.68 11.59 -7.18
CA ALA A 61 1.17 12.05 -8.48
C ALA A 61 2.50 11.38 -8.88
N GLY A 62 3.37 11.09 -7.90
CA GLY A 62 4.61 10.33 -8.11
C GLY A 62 4.38 8.90 -8.60
N PHE A 63 3.24 8.29 -8.28
CA PHE A 63 2.82 6.99 -8.83
C PHE A 63 2.16 7.10 -10.22
N GLY A 64 2.00 8.31 -10.77
CA GLY A 64 1.34 8.53 -12.06
C GLY A 64 -0.18 8.32 -12.04
N VAL A 65 -0.79 8.30 -10.85
CA VAL A 65 -2.24 8.11 -10.70
C VAL A 65 -2.96 9.43 -10.89
N MET A 66 -3.73 9.52 -11.98
CA MET A 66 -4.58 10.69 -12.28
C MET A 66 -5.95 10.60 -11.60
N THR A 67 -6.40 9.39 -11.26
CA THR A 67 -7.74 9.14 -10.70
C THR A 67 -7.66 8.23 -9.50
N THR A 68 -8.06 8.74 -8.34
CA THR A 68 -8.20 7.99 -7.08
C THR A 68 -9.63 7.49 -6.92
N PRO A 69 -9.87 6.34 -6.28
CA PRO A 69 -8.93 5.53 -5.50
C PRO A 69 -8.01 4.67 -6.37
N ALA A 70 -6.77 4.45 -5.93
CA ALA A 70 -5.85 3.55 -6.60
C ALA A 70 -5.20 2.55 -5.62
N LEU A 71 -4.96 1.34 -6.11
CA LEU A 71 -4.31 0.26 -5.39
C LEU A 71 -2.90 0.07 -5.94
N VAL A 72 -1.92 0.19 -5.05
CA VAL A 72 -0.50 -0.03 -5.35
C VAL A 72 -0.03 -1.23 -4.54
N VAL A 73 0.68 -2.14 -5.18
CA VAL A 73 1.26 -3.32 -4.54
C VAL A 73 2.69 -3.45 -5.01
N ASP A 74 3.63 -3.61 -4.08
CA ASP A 74 5.05 -3.76 -4.42
C ASP A 74 5.59 -2.60 -5.29
N GLY A 75 5.05 -1.40 -5.05
CA GLY A 75 5.40 -0.18 -5.80
C GLY A 75 4.78 -0.08 -7.19
N LYS A 76 3.98 -1.06 -7.62
CA LYS A 76 3.26 -1.05 -8.91
C LYS A 76 1.79 -0.71 -8.71
N VAL A 77 1.28 0.19 -9.54
CA VAL A 77 -0.16 0.50 -9.59
C VAL A 77 -0.87 -0.68 -10.26
N LEU A 78 -1.71 -1.40 -9.50
CA LEU A 78 -2.52 -2.49 -10.04
C LEU A 78 -3.88 -2.01 -10.56
N SER A 79 -4.41 -0.94 -9.97
CA SER A 79 -5.69 -0.36 -10.36
C SER A 79 -5.80 1.10 -9.94
N SER A 80 -6.54 1.89 -10.71
CA SER A 80 -6.81 3.30 -10.44
C SER A 80 -8.20 3.70 -10.94
N GLY A 81 -8.92 4.49 -10.15
CA GLY A 81 -10.22 5.05 -10.51
C GLY A 81 -11.42 4.09 -10.37
N LYS A 82 -11.22 2.88 -9.85
CA LYS A 82 -12.29 1.89 -9.63
C LYS A 82 -12.13 1.22 -8.27
N VAL A 83 -13.26 1.00 -7.59
CA VAL A 83 -13.31 0.11 -6.43
C VAL A 83 -13.40 -1.32 -6.93
N LEU A 84 -12.36 -2.11 -6.65
CA LEU A 84 -12.31 -3.52 -7.00
C LEU A 84 -12.99 -4.36 -5.92
N ALA A 85 -13.62 -5.45 -6.34
CA ALA A 85 -14.10 -6.47 -5.42
C ALA A 85 -12.94 -7.30 -4.85
N LYS A 86 -13.17 -7.97 -3.71
CA LYS A 86 -12.17 -8.83 -3.07
C LYS A 86 -11.55 -9.85 -4.05
N ASP A 87 -12.37 -10.43 -4.94
CA ASP A 87 -11.96 -11.51 -5.84
C ASP A 87 -11.09 -10.98 -6.98
N GLU A 88 -11.41 -9.79 -7.50
CA GLU A 88 -10.57 -9.07 -8.47
C GLU A 88 -9.22 -8.71 -7.84
N ILE A 89 -9.21 -8.21 -6.60
CA ILE A 89 -7.97 -7.86 -5.89
C ILE A 89 -7.14 -9.11 -5.63
N ALA A 90 -7.74 -10.22 -5.20
CA ALA A 90 -7.04 -11.47 -4.99
C ALA A 90 -6.40 -11.99 -6.30
N ALA A 91 -7.11 -11.88 -7.43
CA ALA A 91 -6.57 -12.25 -8.74
C ALA A 91 -5.37 -11.36 -9.12
N LEU A 92 -5.49 -10.04 -8.95
CA LEU A 92 -4.41 -9.09 -9.23
C LEU A 92 -3.20 -9.30 -8.31
N LEU A 93 -3.41 -9.61 -7.04
CA LEU A 93 -2.34 -9.92 -6.09
C LEU A 93 -1.60 -11.20 -6.48
N LYS A 94 -2.33 -12.23 -6.91
CA LYS A 94 -1.75 -13.47 -7.44
C LYS A 94 -0.93 -13.21 -8.71
N GLU A 95 -1.48 -12.45 -9.65
CA GLU A 95 -0.79 -12.10 -10.89
C GLU A 95 0.47 -11.26 -10.63
N ALA A 96 0.37 -10.23 -9.78
CA ALA A 96 1.47 -9.34 -9.46
C ALA A 96 2.63 -10.04 -8.75
N ARG A 97 2.35 -11.07 -7.94
CA ARG A 97 3.36 -11.83 -7.18
C ARG A 97 3.68 -13.21 -7.74
N GLY A 98 2.96 -13.67 -8.76
CA GLY A 98 3.16 -14.98 -9.39
C GLY A 98 2.88 -16.17 -8.47
N VAL A 99 1.87 -16.07 -7.59
CA VAL A 99 1.46 -17.13 -6.64
C VAL A 99 0.15 -17.81 -7.03
#